data_AF-A0A1U9LBD5-F1
#
_entry.id   AF-A0A1U9LBD5-F1
#
_cell.length_a   1.000
_cell.length_b   1.000
_cell.length_c   1.000
_cell.angle_alpha   90.00
_cell.angle_beta   90.00
_cell.angle_gamma   90.00
#
_symmetry.space_group_name_H-M   'P 1'
#
loop_
_entity.id
_entity.type
_entity.pdbx_description
1 polymer ?
#
loop_
_entity_poly.entity_id
_entity_poly.type
_entity_poly.pdbx_seq_one_letter_code
_entity_poly.pdbx_strand_id
1 'polypeptide(L)'
;MTFFRRLYPRLLAAAGATLCLTACTPKSGAGLYGTNCGICHHGGDGMPGAVPPLVGRVDRIASTPEGRKYLADVLMNGVSGPIKANGQPYEAEMPPFRYLKDEQVAQILTWLSSRGQTSPAPQITAADVAAARATRKSAGMVAQEREELDRKAPLP
;
A
#
# COMPACT_ATOMS: atom_id res chain seq x y z
N MET A 1 68.05 -36.85 -38.16
CA MET A 1 67.43 -35.59 -38.61
C MET A 1 66.06 -35.45 -37.95
N THR A 2 65.95 -34.50 -37.02
CA THR A 2 64.76 -33.76 -36.56
C THR A 2 63.44 -34.51 -36.29
N PHE A 3 63.26 -34.96 -35.04
CA PHE A 3 61.94 -35.12 -34.41
C PHE A 3 61.39 -33.72 -34.05
N PHE A 4 60.35 -33.26 -34.74
CA PHE A 4 59.68 -31.99 -34.43
C PHE A 4 58.72 -32.16 -33.25
N ARG A 5 59.10 -31.56 -32.13
CA ARG A 5 58.32 -31.43 -30.89
C ARG A 5 57.27 -30.33 -31.08
N ARG A 6 55.99 -30.68 -31.27
CA ARG A 6 54.88 -29.71 -31.16
C ARG A 6 54.37 -29.68 -29.73
N LEU A 7 54.84 -28.71 -28.95
CA LEU A 7 54.18 -28.29 -27.71
C LEU A 7 52.94 -27.47 -28.10
N TYR A 8 51.76 -27.94 -27.72
CA TYR A 8 50.54 -27.11 -27.65
C TYR A 8 50.20 -26.90 -26.18
N PRO A 9 50.23 -25.66 -25.66
CA PRO A 9 49.67 -25.39 -24.35
C PRO A 9 48.15 -25.46 -24.46
N ARG A 10 47.54 -26.43 -23.78
CA ARG A 10 46.09 -26.44 -23.55
C ARG A 10 45.77 -25.29 -22.59
N LEU A 11 45.37 -24.16 -23.16
CA LEU A 11 44.67 -23.08 -22.45
C LEU A 11 43.38 -23.66 -21.87
N LEU A 12 43.37 -23.92 -20.56
CA LEU A 12 42.16 -24.17 -19.79
C LEU A 12 41.52 -22.82 -19.48
N ALA A 13 40.53 -22.43 -20.30
CA ALA A 13 39.65 -21.32 -19.99
C ALA A 13 38.72 -21.72 -18.84
N ALA A 14 38.90 -21.13 -17.66
CA ALA A 14 37.95 -21.25 -16.56
C ALA A 14 36.74 -20.36 -16.86
N ALA A 15 35.61 -20.98 -17.22
CA ALA A 15 34.33 -20.29 -17.33
C ALA A 15 33.81 -19.96 -15.92
N GLY A 16 33.88 -18.68 -15.55
CA GLY A 16 33.27 -18.16 -14.33
C GLY A 16 31.74 -18.22 -14.43
N ALA A 17 31.10 -19.03 -13.58
CA ALA A 17 29.66 -19.04 -13.43
C ALA A 17 29.22 -17.79 -12.66
N THR A 18 28.78 -16.76 -13.37
CA THR A 18 28.15 -15.58 -12.77
C THR A 18 26.75 -15.97 -12.29
N LEU A 19 26.62 -16.19 -10.98
CA LEU A 19 25.35 -16.38 -10.30
C LEU A 19 24.55 -15.07 -10.40
N CYS A 20 23.63 -14.99 -11.36
CA CYS A 20 22.76 -13.83 -11.52
C CYS A 20 21.71 -13.88 -10.39
N LEU A 21 22.02 -13.26 -9.25
CA LEU A 21 21.05 -12.97 -8.21
C LEU A 21 20.07 -11.94 -8.76
N THR A 22 18.94 -12.40 -9.32
CA THR A 22 17.85 -11.52 -9.71
C THR A 22 17.29 -10.87 -8.46
N ALA A 23 17.76 -9.67 -8.12
CA ALA A 23 17.18 -8.85 -7.07
C ALA A 23 15.74 -8.52 -7.46
N CYS A 24 14.78 -8.92 -6.63
CA CYS A 24 13.38 -8.53 -6.81
C CYS A 24 13.26 -7.03 -6.50
N THR A 25 13.14 -6.19 -7.53
CA THR A 25 12.95 -4.74 -7.35
C THR A 25 11.71 -4.48 -6.49
N PRO A 26 11.79 -3.66 -5.42
CA PRO A 26 10.63 -3.29 -4.63
C PRO A 26 9.52 -2.72 -5.51
N LYS A 27 8.29 -3.23 -5.39
CA LYS A 27 7.14 -2.66 -6.11
C LYS A 27 6.89 -1.23 -5.64
N SER A 28 6.58 -0.33 -6.56
CA SER A 28 6.15 1.04 -6.24
C SER A 28 4.79 1.06 -5.53
N GLY A 29 4.44 2.16 -4.87
CA GLY A 29 3.11 2.35 -4.26
C GLY A 29 1.96 2.13 -5.25
N ALA A 30 2.11 2.59 -6.50
CA ALA A 30 1.16 2.32 -7.58
C ALA A 30 1.04 0.83 -7.91
N GLY A 31 2.17 0.12 -8.01
CA GLY A 31 2.18 -1.32 -8.31
C GLY A 31 1.59 -2.17 -7.18
N LEU A 32 1.87 -1.78 -5.93
CA LEU A 32 1.27 -2.38 -4.75
C LEU A 32 -0.25 -2.13 -4.71
N TYR A 33 -0.69 -0.91 -4.96
CA TYR A 33 -2.11 -0.58 -5.03
C TYR A 33 -2.84 -1.38 -6.11
N GLY A 34 -2.27 -1.45 -7.32
CA GLY A 34 -2.88 -2.20 -8.42
C GLY A 34 -3.07 -3.70 -8.10
N THR A 35 -2.14 -4.29 -7.36
CA THR A 35 -2.20 -5.71 -6.98
C THR A 35 -3.21 -5.98 -5.86
N ASN A 36 -3.36 -5.05 -4.91
CA ASN A 36 -4.08 -5.32 -3.65
C ASN A 36 -5.43 -4.61 -3.54
N CYS A 37 -5.60 -3.47 -4.21
CA CYS A 37 -6.73 -2.57 -4.00
C CYS A 37 -7.54 -2.35 -5.28
N GLY A 38 -6.87 -2.40 -6.44
CA GLY A 38 -7.45 -2.07 -7.74
C GLY A 38 -8.61 -2.97 -8.17
N ILE A 39 -8.70 -4.19 -7.64
CA ILE A 39 -9.82 -5.11 -7.94
C ILE A 39 -11.18 -4.58 -7.48
N CYS A 40 -11.21 -3.80 -6.39
CA CYS A 40 -12.45 -3.20 -5.87
C CYS A 40 -12.48 -1.68 -6.10
N HIS A 41 -11.38 -0.99 -5.80
CA HIS A 41 -11.33 0.46 -5.87
C HIS A 41 -10.95 0.99 -7.27
N HIS A 42 -10.72 0.12 -8.25
CA HIS A 42 -10.30 0.47 -9.62
C HIS A 42 -9.10 1.41 -9.62
N GLY A 43 -9.13 2.47 -10.43
CA GLY A 43 -8.14 3.54 -10.44
C GLY A 43 -8.14 4.43 -9.20
N GLY A 44 -8.96 4.14 -8.19
CA GLY A 44 -9.14 4.94 -6.97
C GLY A 44 -10.49 5.66 -6.94
N ASP A 45 -11.29 5.55 -8.00
CA ASP A 45 -12.62 6.14 -8.13
C ASP A 45 -13.73 5.31 -7.45
N GLY A 46 -13.42 4.07 -7.06
CA GLY A 46 -14.38 3.16 -6.45
C GLY A 46 -15.46 2.70 -7.44
N MET A 47 -16.65 2.42 -6.91
CA MET A 47 -17.87 2.10 -7.66
C MET A 47 -19.04 2.73 -6.88
N PRO A 48 -19.67 3.81 -7.36
CA PRO A 48 -20.73 4.51 -6.63
C PRO A 48 -21.83 3.56 -6.10
N GLY A 49 -22.15 3.67 -4.82
CA GLY A 49 -23.15 2.82 -4.13
C GLY A 49 -22.65 1.43 -3.70
N ALA A 50 -21.46 1.02 -4.11
CA ALA A 50 -20.89 -0.30 -3.75
C ALA A 50 -19.51 -0.20 -3.08
N VAL A 51 -18.58 0.56 -3.68
CA VAL A 51 -17.21 0.72 -3.19
C VAL A 51 -16.86 2.21 -3.13
N PRO A 52 -16.45 2.76 -1.97
CA PRO A 52 -16.19 4.18 -1.86
C PRO A 52 -14.96 4.62 -2.67
N PRO A 53 -14.95 5.86 -3.20
CA PRO A 53 -13.76 6.43 -3.82
C PRO A 53 -12.66 6.66 -2.77
N LEU A 54 -11.40 6.60 -3.22
CA LEU A 54 -10.19 6.86 -2.42
C LEU A 54 -9.48 8.13 -2.87
N VAL A 55 -9.34 8.34 -4.19
CA VAL A 55 -8.66 9.50 -4.75
C VAL A 55 -9.42 10.77 -4.41
N GLY A 56 -8.68 11.82 -4.05
CA GLY A 56 -9.23 13.08 -3.55
C GLY A 56 -9.87 12.98 -2.17
N ARG A 57 -9.79 11.84 -1.46
CA ARG A 57 -10.25 11.70 -0.07
C ARG A 57 -9.12 11.34 0.88
N VAL A 58 -8.25 10.41 0.47
CA VAL A 58 -7.15 9.93 1.30
C VAL A 58 -6.22 11.06 1.72
N ASP A 59 -5.91 12.01 0.83
CA ASP A 59 -5.08 13.18 1.13
C ASP A 59 -5.71 14.09 2.21
N ARG A 60 -7.01 14.37 2.07
CA ARG A 60 -7.77 15.18 3.02
C ARG A 60 -7.87 14.50 4.38
N ILE A 61 -8.18 13.20 4.41
CA ILE A 61 -8.23 12.41 5.66
C ILE A 61 -6.83 12.36 6.31
N ALA A 62 -5.76 12.16 5.52
CA ALA A 62 -4.39 12.07 6.03
C ALA A 62 -3.81 13.41 6.51
N SER A 63 -4.55 14.52 6.42
CA SER A 63 -4.10 15.84 6.86
C SER A 63 -4.00 15.97 8.38
N THR A 64 -4.56 15.04 9.15
CA THR A 64 -4.47 15.02 10.62
C THR A 64 -3.80 13.74 11.13
N PRO A 65 -3.16 13.75 12.32
CA PRO A 65 -2.62 12.55 12.94
C PRO A 65 -3.66 11.44 13.13
N GLU A 66 -4.88 11.80 13.56
CA GLU A 66 -5.96 10.85 13.78
C GLU A 66 -6.48 10.27 12.47
N GLY A 67 -6.54 11.07 11.41
CA GLY A 67 -6.93 10.58 10.08
C GLY A 67 -5.88 9.65 9.46
N ARG A 68 -4.58 9.94 9.62
CA ARG A 68 -3.51 8.99 9.23
C ARG A 68 -3.62 7.68 10.00
N LYS A 69 -3.87 7.77 11.30
CA LYS A 69 -4.10 6.59 12.16
C LYS A 69 -5.30 5.77 11.65
N TYR A 70 -6.42 6.42 11.37
CA TYR A 70 -7.61 5.75 10.85
C TYR A 70 -7.35 5.05 9.52
N LEU A 71 -6.68 5.71 8.56
CA LEU A 71 -6.29 5.09 7.29
C LEU A 71 -5.42 3.84 7.50
N ALA A 72 -4.47 3.90 8.43
CA ALA A 72 -3.66 2.74 8.78
C ALA A 72 -4.49 1.62 9.45
N ASP A 73 -5.42 1.97 10.33
CA ASP A 73 -6.32 1.02 10.99
C ASP A 73 -7.24 0.31 9.99
N VAL A 74 -7.76 1.00 8.97
CA VAL A 74 -8.54 0.38 7.88
C VAL A 74 -7.74 -0.73 7.22
N LEU A 75 -6.47 -0.51 6.90
CA LEU A 75 -5.65 -1.53 6.24
C LEU A 75 -5.22 -2.64 7.22
N MET A 76 -5.02 -2.33 8.50
CA MET A 76 -4.57 -3.31 9.50
C MET A 76 -5.69 -4.16 10.10
N ASN A 77 -6.93 -3.67 10.08
CA ASN A 77 -8.06 -4.29 10.77
C ASN A 77 -9.30 -4.49 9.88
N GLY A 78 -9.31 -3.94 8.67
CA GLY A 78 -10.49 -3.93 7.80
C GLY A 78 -11.50 -2.88 8.25
N VAL A 79 -12.60 -2.76 7.52
CA VAL A 79 -13.75 -1.95 7.93
C VAL A 79 -15.04 -2.66 7.50
N SER A 80 -16.02 -2.73 8.41
CA SER A 80 -17.31 -3.38 8.16
C SER A 80 -18.46 -2.55 8.73
N GLY A 81 -19.58 -2.49 8.01
CA GLY A 81 -20.78 -1.78 8.41
C GLY A 81 -20.92 -0.37 7.79
N PRO A 82 -21.86 0.44 8.31
CA PRO A 82 -22.28 1.67 7.64
C PRO A 82 -21.19 2.75 7.73
N ILE A 83 -20.85 3.34 6.59
CA ILE A 83 -19.97 4.51 6.49
C ILE A 83 -20.53 5.52 5.49
N LYS A 84 -19.96 6.73 5.49
CA LYS A 84 -20.19 7.71 4.42
C LYS A 84 -18.91 7.95 3.62
N ALA A 85 -19.04 8.29 2.34
CA ALA A 85 -17.95 8.81 1.52
C ALA A 85 -18.51 9.83 0.54
N ASN A 86 -17.98 11.05 0.57
CA ASN A 86 -18.51 12.24 -0.11
C ASN A 86 -20.01 12.45 0.18
N GLY A 87 -20.40 12.23 1.44
CA GLY A 87 -21.81 12.30 1.88
C GLY A 87 -22.69 11.12 1.45
N GLN A 88 -22.22 10.21 0.59
CA GLN A 88 -22.98 9.05 0.14
C GLN A 88 -22.84 7.88 1.13
N PRO A 89 -23.93 7.16 1.45
CA PRO A 89 -23.88 6.00 2.33
C PRO A 89 -23.29 4.77 1.63
N TYR A 90 -22.56 3.95 2.38
CA TYR A 90 -22.05 2.65 1.96
C TYR A 90 -22.17 1.66 3.11
N GLU A 91 -22.51 0.41 2.78
CA GLU A 91 -22.31 -0.73 3.68
C GLU A 91 -20.95 -1.33 3.37
N ALA A 92 -19.93 -0.95 4.15
CA ALA A 92 -18.57 -1.36 3.90
C ALA A 92 -18.36 -2.83 4.29
N GLU A 93 -17.61 -3.56 3.46
CA GLU A 93 -17.06 -4.88 3.76
C GLU A 93 -15.66 -4.96 3.13
N MET A 94 -14.66 -4.44 3.84
CA MET A 94 -13.27 -4.41 3.39
C MET A 94 -12.40 -5.27 4.32
N PRO A 95 -11.77 -6.35 3.82
CA PRO A 95 -10.93 -7.21 4.64
C PRO A 95 -9.62 -6.52 5.07
N PRO A 96 -8.96 -7.02 6.13
CA PRO A 96 -7.65 -6.52 6.53
C PRO A 96 -6.51 -6.98 5.60
N PHE A 97 -5.50 -6.14 5.42
CA PHE A 97 -4.34 -6.35 4.54
C PHE A 97 -3.04 -6.62 5.32
N ARG A 98 -3.14 -7.34 6.45
CA ARG A 98 -2.01 -7.55 7.37
C ARG A 98 -0.85 -8.37 6.80
N TYR A 99 -1.06 -9.05 5.67
CA TYR A 99 -0.01 -9.78 4.96
C TYR A 99 1.00 -8.84 4.28
N LEU A 100 0.64 -7.56 4.07
CA LEU A 100 1.56 -6.54 3.61
C LEU A 100 2.46 -6.06 4.74
N LYS A 101 3.71 -5.71 4.40
CA LYS A 101 4.66 -5.06 5.33
C LYS A 101 4.27 -3.60 5.57
N ASP A 102 4.73 -3.02 6.67
CA ASP A 102 4.39 -1.64 7.06
C ASP A 102 4.85 -0.62 6.01
N GLU A 103 6.02 -0.83 5.41
CA GLU A 103 6.54 0.01 4.33
C GLU A 103 5.67 -0.07 3.08
N GLN A 104 5.11 -1.25 2.76
CA GLN A 104 4.27 -1.44 1.59
C GLN A 104 2.92 -0.72 1.76
N VAL A 105 2.33 -0.80 2.95
CA VAL A 105 1.10 -0.11 3.31
C VAL A 105 1.31 1.41 3.28
N ALA A 106 2.40 1.89 3.88
CA ALA A 106 2.79 3.29 3.87
C ALA A 106 2.98 3.82 2.43
N GLN A 107 3.61 3.04 1.56
CA GLN A 107 3.77 3.37 0.14
C GLN A 107 2.43 3.46 -0.61
N ILE A 108 1.50 2.54 -0.36
CA ILE A 108 0.15 2.59 -0.95
C ILE A 108 -0.58 3.85 -0.52
N LEU A 109 -0.65 4.11 0.79
CA LEU A 109 -1.39 5.25 1.35
C LEU A 109 -0.77 6.58 0.93
N THR A 110 0.55 6.68 0.92
CA THR A 110 1.25 7.89 0.46
C THR A 110 1.05 8.12 -1.04
N TRP A 111 1.07 7.07 -1.85
CA TRP A 111 0.75 7.18 -3.28
C TRP A 111 -0.69 7.65 -3.50
N LEU A 112 -1.68 7.10 -2.78
CA LEU A 112 -3.06 7.57 -2.83
C LEU A 112 -3.19 9.03 -2.39
N SER A 113 -2.51 9.43 -1.32
CA SER A 113 -2.46 10.81 -0.82
C SER A 113 -1.90 11.77 -1.88
N SER A 114 -0.84 11.39 -2.60
CA SER A 114 -0.28 12.22 -3.68
C SER A 114 -1.19 12.42 -4.90
N ARG A 115 -2.28 11.66 -5.01
CA ARG A 115 -3.26 11.78 -6.10
C ARG A 115 -4.44 12.69 -5.76
N GLY A 116 -4.44 13.25 -4.56
CA GLY A 116 -5.38 14.30 -4.17
C GLY A 116 -4.89 15.70 -4.57
N GLN A 117 -5.46 16.71 -3.91
CA GLN A 117 -5.16 18.12 -4.18
C GLN A 117 -4.49 18.82 -2.96
N THR A 118 -4.40 18.15 -1.82
CA THR A 118 -3.72 18.67 -0.63
C THR A 118 -2.23 18.88 -0.93
N SER A 119 -1.71 20.09 -0.64
CA SER A 119 -0.32 20.47 -0.91
C SER A 119 0.33 21.09 0.32
N PRO A 120 1.48 20.57 0.79
CA PRO A 120 2.13 19.34 0.32
C PRO A 120 1.25 18.11 0.60
N ALA A 121 1.36 17.08 -0.25
CA ALA A 121 0.62 15.83 -0.06
C ALA A 121 1.03 15.16 1.26
N PRO A 122 0.08 14.86 2.17
CA PRO A 122 0.41 14.24 3.44
C PRO A 122 1.14 12.90 3.27
N GLN A 123 2.17 12.70 4.07
CA GLN A 123 2.94 11.46 4.08
C GLN A 123 2.44 10.54 5.18
N ILE A 124 2.27 9.27 4.83
CA ILE A 124 1.95 8.19 5.78
C ILE A 124 3.20 7.32 5.90
N THR A 125 3.69 7.14 7.11
CA THR A 125 4.96 6.47 7.39
C THR A 125 4.76 5.01 7.78
N ALA A 126 5.83 4.21 7.69
CA ALA A 126 5.80 2.85 8.21
C ALA A 126 5.52 2.80 9.73
N ALA A 127 5.93 3.84 10.48
CA ALA A 127 5.65 3.95 11.91
C ALA A 127 4.15 4.14 12.21
N ASP A 128 3.43 4.93 11.39
CA ASP A 128 1.98 5.08 11.51
C ASP A 128 1.29 3.72 11.34
N VAL A 129 1.75 2.92 10.37
CA VAL A 129 1.22 1.57 10.11
C VAL A 129 1.59 0.59 11.21
N ALA A 130 2.84 0.62 11.70
CA ALA A 130 3.30 -0.26 12.77
C ALA A 130 2.49 -0.03 14.07
N ALA A 131 2.17 1.23 14.39
CA ALA A 131 1.32 1.57 15.52
C ALA A 131 -0.10 1.00 15.38
N ALA A 132 -0.71 1.13 14.20
CA ALA A 132 -1.99 0.51 13.89
C ALA A 132 -1.92 -1.03 13.93
N ARG A 133 -0.83 -1.62 13.44
CA ARG A 133 -0.63 -3.07 13.44
C ARG A 133 -0.57 -3.65 14.85
N ALA A 134 0.08 -2.95 15.78
CA ALA A 134 0.23 -3.37 17.16
C ALA A 134 -1.11 -3.43 17.92
N THR A 135 -2.13 -2.70 17.45
CA THR A 135 -3.45 -2.64 18.09
C THR A 135 -4.48 -3.41 17.27
N ARG A 136 -5.14 -4.41 17.88
CA ARG A 136 -6.24 -5.12 17.22
C ARG A 136 -7.55 -4.39 17.43
N LYS A 137 -8.27 -4.16 16.34
CA LYS A 137 -9.66 -3.67 16.33
C LYS A 137 -10.50 -4.64 15.51
N SER A 138 -11.79 -4.75 15.83
CA SER A 138 -12.72 -5.37 14.88
C SER A 138 -12.99 -4.39 13.74
N ALA A 139 -13.38 -4.91 12.57
CA ALA A 139 -13.71 -4.08 11.41
C ALA A 139 -14.88 -3.10 11.71
N GLY A 140 -15.84 -3.49 12.56
CA GLY A 140 -16.91 -2.61 13.03
C GLY A 140 -16.42 -1.46 13.94
N MET A 141 -15.42 -1.70 14.79
CA MET A 141 -14.80 -0.63 15.58
C MET A 141 -14.08 0.39 14.71
N VAL A 142 -13.57 -0.01 13.53
CA VAL A 142 -12.97 0.93 12.57
C VAL A 142 -14.04 1.82 11.92
N ALA A 143 -15.25 1.28 11.66
CA ALA A 143 -16.38 2.11 11.20
C ALA A 143 -16.80 3.12 12.28
N GLN A 144 -16.84 2.72 13.55
CA GLN A 144 -17.12 3.64 14.67
C GLN A 144 -16.04 4.72 14.82
N GLU A 145 -14.75 4.36 14.69
CA GLU A 145 -13.66 5.34 14.67
C GLU A 145 -13.85 6.36 13.55
N ARG A 146 -14.28 5.92 12.36
CA ARG A 146 -14.61 6.83 11.26
C ARG A 146 -15.70 7.82 11.66
N GLU A 147 -16.79 7.34 12.27
CA GLU A 147 -17.91 8.18 12.71
C GLU A 147 -17.48 9.20 13.78
N GLU A 148 -16.63 8.79 14.72
CA GLU A 148 -16.07 9.70 15.72
C GLU A 148 -15.21 10.80 15.10
N LEU A 149 -14.43 10.47 14.07
CA LEU A 149 -13.66 11.47 13.31
C LEU A 149 -14.59 12.41 12.55
N ASP A 150 -15.59 11.88 11.87
CA ASP A 150 -16.59 12.64 11.09
C ASP A 150 -17.35 13.65 11.97
N ARG A 151 -17.67 13.28 13.21
CA ARG A 151 -18.31 14.18 14.19
C ARG A 151 -17.43 15.34 14.63
N LYS A 152 -16.10 15.17 14.65
CA LYS A 152 -15.15 16.22 15.03
C LYS A 152 -14.88 17.16 13.86
N ALA A 153 -14.67 16.58 12.69
CA ALA A 153 -14.47 17.28 11.44
C ALA A 153 -15.03 16.40 10.32
N PRO A 154 -16.10 16.84 9.62
CA PRO A 154 -16.73 16.05 8.57
C PRO A 154 -15.70 15.52 7.59
N LEU A 155 -15.62 14.19 7.47
CA LEU A 155 -14.71 13.55 6.55
C LEU A 155 -15.30 13.62 5.15
N PRO A 156 -14.43 13.76 4.14
CA PRO A 156 -14.87 13.71 2.76
C PRO A 156 -15.36 12.31 2.38
#